data_AF-A0A1S2CCJ7-F1
#
_entry.id   AF-A0A1S2CCJ7-F1
#
_cell.length_a   1.000
_cell.length_b   1.000
_cell.length_c   1.000
_cell.angle_alpha   90.00
_cell.angle_beta   90.00
_cell.angle_gamma   90.00
#
_symmetry.space_group_name_H-M   'P 1'
#
loop_
_entity.id
_entity.type
_entity.pdbx_description
1 polymer ?
#
loop_
_entity_poly.entity_id
_entity_poly.type
_entity_poly.pdbx_seq_one_letter_code
_entity_poly.pdbx_strand_id
1 'polypeptide(L)'
;MDCPTISGLKLDSEDQEALEAIRKAQRNGNMLEILLPAGVLTTIFLGNNSAQVTFNVHSTDWVLFAQSMSKIQPIVRKTISKIAQMQRLRAGLSYEQRQFWEAVDNGCGGY
;
A
#
# COMPACT_ATOMS: atom_id res chain seq x y z
N MET A 1 13.90 -6.54 6.09
CA MET A 1 13.03 -7.46 5.33
C MET A 1 13.31 -7.32 3.86
N ASP A 2 13.40 -8.42 3.13
CA ASP A 2 13.56 -8.41 1.68
C ASP A 2 12.27 -7.90 1.00
N CYS A 3 12.40 -7.17 -0.10
CA CYS A 3 11.24 -6.69 -0.88
C CYS A 3 10.51 -7.91 -1.49
N PRO A 4 9.26 -8.23 -1.09
CA PRO A 4 8.61 -9.43 -1.58
C PRO A 4 8.24 -9.28 -3.06
N THR A 5 8.40 -10.34 -3.85
CA THR A 5 7.67 -10.44 -5.12
C THR A 5 6.35 -11.14 -4.84
N ILE A 6 5.24 -10.46 -5.10
CA ILE A 6 3.89 -10.96 -4.89
C ILE A 6 3.27 -11.20 -6.26
N SER A 7 2.95 -12.45 -6.56
CA SER A 7 2.24 -12.82 -7.80
C SER A 7 0.82 -13.19 -7.46
N GLY A 8 -0.14 -12.71 -8.26
CA GLY A 8 -1.53 -13.11 -8.07
C GLY A 8 -2.30 -12.34 -6.98
N LEU A 9 -1.84 -11.15 -6.56
CA LEU A 9 -2.50 -10.36 -5.52
C LEU A 9 -3.91 -9.97 -5.97
N LYS A 10 -4.92 -10.35 -5.19
CA LYS A 10 -6.30 -9.90 -5.34
C LYS A 10 -6.69 -9.08 -4.12
N LEU A 11 -7.19 -7.89 -4.37
CA LEU A 11 -7.61 -6.96 -3.33
C LEU A 11 -9.14 -7.00 -3.23
N ASP A 12 -9.63 -7.32 -2.05
CA ASP A 12 -11.06 -7.42 -1.77
C ASP A 12 -11.66 -6.05 -1.39
N SER A 13 -12.95 -6.03 -1.04
CA SER A 13 -13.66 -4.80 -0.68
C SER A 13 -13.04 -4.08 0.50
N GLU A 14 -12.60 -4.80 1.54
CA GLU A 14 -12.02 -4.19 2.73
C GLU A 14 -10.62 -3.62 2.45
N ASP A 15 -9.85 -4.25 1.55
CA ASP A 15 -8.60 -3.67 1.06
C ASP A 15 -8.86 -2.37 0.29
N GLN A 16 -9.89 -2.34 -0.58
CA GLN A 16 -10.26 -1.14 -1.32
C GLN A 16 -10.68 0.00 -0.39
N GLU A 17 -11.47 -0.30 0.65
CA GLU A 17 -11.87 0.68 1.67
C GLU A 17 -10.65 1.25 2.41
N ALA A 18 -9.66 0.41 2.74
CA ALA A 18 -8.41 0.87 3.35
C ALA A 18 -7.59 1.75 2.40
N LEU A 19 -7.49 1.39 1.12
CA LEU A 19 -6.83 2.21 0.11
C LEU A 19 -7.55 3.55 -0.09
N GLU A 20 -8.88 3.57 -0.05
CA GLU A 20 -9.65 4.80 -0.05
C GLU A 20 -9.42 5.65 1.19
N ALA A 21 -9.30 5.04 2.36
CA ALA A 21 -8.97 5.74 3.60
C ALA A 21 -7.58 6.41 3.50
N ILE A 22 -6.60 5.75 2.90
CA ILE A 22 -5.29 6.34 2.60
C ILE A 22 -5.44 7.55 1.68
N ARG A 23 -6.18 7.42 0.57
CA ARG A 23 -6.43 8.53 -0.37
C ARG A 23 -7.13 9.71 0.31
N LYS A 24 -8.14 9.44 1.15
CA LYS A 24 -8.86 10.47 1.91
C LYS A 24 -7.96 11.17 2.91
N ALA A 25 -7.09 10.43 3.62
CA ALA A 25 -6.12 11.00 4.54
C ALA A 25 -5.13 11.94 3.83
N GLN A 26 -4.67 11.56 2.63
CA GLN A 26 -3.84 12.42 1.79
C GLN A 26 -4.60 13.70 1.37
N ARG A 27 -5.83 13.57 0.86
CA ARG A 27 -6.63 14.71 0.36
C ARG A 27 -7.10 15.68 1.46
N ASN A 28 -7.55 15.16 2.60
CA ASN A 28 -8.19 15.96 3.66
C ASN A 28 -7.19 16.57 4.64
N GLY A 29 -5.97 16.05 4.71
CA GLY A 29 -4.96 16.47 5.69
C GLY A 29 -4.22 17.78 5.37
N ASN A 30 -4.69 18.63 4.44
CA ASN A 30 -3.89 19.72 3.83
C ASN A 30 -2.55 19.22 3.24
N MET A 31 -2.48 17.93 2.92
CA MET A 31 -1.29 17.28 2.40
C MET A 31 -1.32 17.39 0.88
N LEU A 32 -0.70 18.45 0.36
CA LEU A 32 -0.58 18.69 -1.09
C LEU A 32 0.25 17.61 -1.83
N GLU A 33 0.87 16.68 -1.11
CA GLU A 33 1.65 15.59 -1.69
C GLU A 33 0.74 14.41 -2.04
N ILE A 34 0.34 14.34 -3.32
CA ILE A 34 -0.19 13.12 -3.91
C ILE A 34 0.98 12.14 -4.04
N LEU A 35 1.07 11.25 -3.07
CA LEU A 35 2.02 10.15 -3.08
C LEU A 35 1.53 9.11 -4.09
N LEU A 36 2.13 9.12 -5.28
CA LEU A 36 2.00 8.00 -6.20
C LEU A 36 3.20 7.08 -5.95
N PRO A 37 2.98 5.87 -5.42
CA PRO A 37 3.94 4.79 -5.62
C PRO A 37 4.22 4.68 -7.12
N ALA A 38 5.40 4.23 -7.53
CA ALA A 38 5.64 3.93 -8.95
C ALA A 38 5.17 2.51 -9.30
N GLY A 39 5.07 2.23 -10.60
CA GLY A 39 4.77 0.90 -11.12
C GLY A 39 3.37 0.41 -10.79
N VAL A 40 3.21 -0.88 -10.48
CA VAL A 40 1.87 -1.46 -10.24
C VAL A 40 1.18 -0.86 -9.01
N LEU A 41 1.98 -0.39 -8.04
CA LEU A 41 1.50 0.24 -6.82
C LEU A 41 0.82 1.59 -7.11
N THR A 42 1.19 2.29 -8.20
CA THR A 42 0.46 3.50 -8.66
C THR A 42 -1.00 3.16 -8.90
N THR A 43 -1.23 2.10 -9.67
CA THR A 43 -2.56 1.64 -10.08
C THR A 43 -3.37 1.19 -8.86
N ILE A 44 -2.75 0.47 -7.93
CA ILE A 44 -3.38 0.04 -6.67
C ILE A 44 -3.81 1.25 -5.82
N PHE A 45 -2.91 2.21 -5.60
CA PHE A 45 -3.19 3.35 -4.72
C PHE A 45 -4.03 4.45 -5.36
N LEU A 46 -4.20 4.50 -6.69
CA LEU A 46 -5.06 5.49 -7.35
C LEU A 46 -6.52 5.06 -7.53
N GLY A 47 -6.81 3.76 -7.50
CA GLY A 47 -8.19 3.27 -7.31
C GLY A 47 -9.07 3.13 -8.54
N ASN A 48 -8.49 2.78 -9.70
CA ASN A 48 -9.27 2.52 -10.91
C ASN A 48 -9.48 1.01 -11.17
N ASN A 49 -9.48 0.18 -10.13
CA ASN A 49 -9.37 -1.26 -10.30
C ASN A 49 -10.64 -1.97 -9.86
N SER A 50 -11.16 -2.86 -10.72
CA SER A 50 -12.27 -3.74 -10.36
C SER A 50 -11.82 -4.80 -9.35
N ALA A 51 -12.74 -5.32 -8.54
CA ALA A 51 -12.50 -6.41 -7.59
C ALA A 51 -12.00 -7.72 -8.24
N GLN A 52 -11.95 -7.79 -9.57
CA GLN A 52 -11.49 -8.94 -10.35
C GLN A 52 -10.05 -8.78 -10.86
N VAL A 53 -9.41 -7.62 -10.63
CA VAL A 53 -8.03 -7.40 -11.08
C VAL A 53 -7.06 -8.19 -10.20
N THR A 54 -6.13 -8.87 -10.87
CA THR A 54 -5.02 -9.58 -10.25
C THR A 54 -3.74 -8.79 -10.50
N PHE A 55 -2.99 -8.50 -9.44
CA PHE A 55 -1.76 -7.72 -9.51
C PHE A 55 -0.52 -8.59 -9.29
N ASN A 56 0.55 -8.23 -10.01
CA ASN A 56 1.89 -8.76 -9.74
C ASN A 56 2.74 -7.59 -9.28
N VAL A 57 3.21 -7.65 -8.03
CA VAL A 57 4.04 -6.63 -7.41
C VAL A 57 5.45 -7.17 -7.28
N HIS A 58 6.39 -6.55 -7.98
CA HIS A 58 7.78 -6.97 -7.98
C HIS A 58 8.57 -6.28 -6.87
N SER A 59 9.72 -6.85 -6.51
CA SER A 59 10.65 -6.25 -5.54
C SER A 59 11.01 -4.80 -5.89
N THR A 60 11.16 -4.48 -7.17
CA THR A 60 11.45 -3.11 -7.66
C THR A 60 10.31 -2.13 -7.40
N ASP A 61 9.05 -2.57 -7.43
CA ASP A 61 7.91 -1.71 -7.08
C ASP A 61 8.00 -1.28 -5.61
N TRP A 62 8.39 -2.20 -4.72
CA TRP A 62 8.59 -1.92 -3.31
C TRP A 62 9.79 -1.00 -3.03
N VAL A 63 10.88 -1.13 -3.79
CA VAL A 63 12.02 -0.21 -3.69
C VAL A 63 11.58 1.21 -4.02
N LEU A 64 10.85 1.40 -5.13
CA LEU A 64 10.37 2.71 -5.55
C LEU A 64 9.35 3.27 -4.55
N PHE A 65 8.48 2.42 -4.03
CA PHE A 65 7.54 2.80 -2.97
C PHE A 65 8.24 3.24 -1.70
N ALA A 66 9.27 2.52 -1.23
CA ALA A 66 10.06 2.91 -0.07
C ALA A 66 10.79 4.24 -0.28
N GLN A 67 11.35 4.47 -1.46
CA GLN A 67 11.95 5.75 -1.82
C GLN A 67 10.93 6.90 -1.76
N SER A 68 9.72 6.70 -2.29
CA SER A 68 8.65 7.70 -2.20
C SER A 68 8.21 7.93 -0.75
N MET A 69 8.06 6.85 0.04
CA MET A 69 7.67 6.92 1.45
C MET A 69 8.74 7.56 2.36
N SER A 70 10.01 7.54 1.99
CA SER A 70 11.08 8.23 2.74
C SER A 70 11.02 9.76 2.63
N LYS A 71 10.38 10.27 1.58
CA LYS A 71 10.34 11.71 1.25
C LYS A 71 9.13 12.43 1.84
N ILE A 72 8.17 11.68 2.39
CA ILE A 72 6.90 12.25 2.85
C ILE A 72 6.96 12.67 4.30
N GLN A 73 6.05 13.57 4.67
CA GLN A 73 5.94 14.01 6.04
C GLN A 73 5.65 12.83 7.00
N PRO A 74 6.29 12.77 8.18
CA PRO A 74 6.16 11.65 9.11
C PRO A 74 4.71 11.33 9.52
N ILE A 75 3.83 12.33 9.53
CA ILE A 75 2.40 12.16 9.85
C ILE A 75 1.66 11.34 8.77
N VAL A 76 2.00 11.54 7.50
CA VAL A 76 1.47 10.77 6.35
C VAL A 76 1.88 9.31 6.52
N ARG A 77 3.18 9.11 6.72
CA ARG A 77 3.80 7.77 6.83
C ARG A 77 3.16 7.00 7.97
N LYS A 78 3.00 7.64 9.13
CA LYS A 78 2.31 7.05 10.29
C LYS A 78 0.86 6.68 9.98
N THR A 79 0.15 7.49 9.20
CA THR A 79 -1.24 7.19 8.84
C THR A 79 -1.32 5.97 7.92
N ILE A 80 -0.46 5.90 6.90
CA ILE A 80 -0.37 4.75 5.98
C ILE A 80 0.00 3.48 6.75
N SER A 81 1.07 3.52 7.56
CA SER A 81 1.48 2.37 8.38
C SER A 81 0.37 1.93 9.35
N LYS A 82 -0.35 2.86 9.97
CA LYS A 82 -1.47 2.52 10.87
C LYS A 82 -2.60 1.80 10.12
N ILE A 83 -2.97 2.26 8.93
CA ILE A 83 -4.00 1.60 8.11
C ILE A 83 -3.53 0.20 7.71
N ALA A 84 -2.27 0.07 7.29
CA ALA A 84 -1.69 -1.22 6.94
C ALA A 84 -1.63 -2.20 8.12
N GLN A 85 -1.25 -1.73 9.32
CA GLN A 85 -1.28 -2.52 10.55
C GLN A 85 -2.69 -3.02 10.86
N MET A 86 -3.70 -2.16 10.74
CA MET A 86 -5.10 -2.57 10.93
C MET A 86 -5.53 -3.64 9.93
N GLN A 87 -5.13 -3.51 8.67
CA GLN A 87 -5.41 -4.51 7.65
C GLN A 87 -4.73 -5.85 7.93
N ARG A 88 -3.52 -5.86 8.50
CA ARG A 88 -2.84 -7.12 8.90
C ARG A 88 -3.56 -7.87 10.02
N LEU A 89 -4.37 -7.19 10.83
CA LEU A 89 -5.14 -7.79 11.93
C LEU A 89 -6.48 -8.37 11.48
N ARG A 90 -6.86 -8.13 10.22
CA ARG A 90 -8.11 -8.64 9.66
C ARG A 90 -8.12 -10.16 9.55
N ALA A 91 -9.27 -10.78 9.82
CA ALA A 91 -9.48 -12.20 9.60
C ALA A 91 -9.69 -12.50 8.10
N GLY A 92 -9.28 -13.68 7.64
CA GLY A 92 -9.56 -14.12 6.27
C GLY A 92 -8.59 -13.60 5.19
N LEU A 93 -7.50 -12.92 5.57
CA LEU A 93 -6.46 -12.49 4.63
C LEU A 93 -5.83 -13.68 3.92
N SER A 94 -5.73 -13.59 2.60
CA SER A 94 -4.85 -14.43 1.80
C SER A 94 -3.38 -14.21 2.17
N TYR A 95 -2.51 -15.13 1.75
CA TYR A 95 -1.07 -14.99 1.95
C TYR A 95 -0.54 -13.72 1.26
N GLU A 96 -0.98 -13.47 0.03
CA GLU A 96 -0.60 -12.32 -0.80
C GLU A 96 -1.08 -11.00 -0.19
N GLN A 97 -2.31 -10.96 0.33
CA GLN A 97 -2.85 -9.78 1.03
C GLN A 97 -2.03 -9.47 2.29
N ARG A 98 -1.68 -10.50 3.08
CA ARG A 98 -0.85 -10.33 4.27
C ARG A 98 0.53 -9.78 3.91
N GLN A 99 1.19 -10.34 2.89
CA GLN A 99 2.48 -9.85 2.41
C GLN A 99 2.39 -8.42 1.89
N PHE A 100 1.32 -8.10 1.15
CA PHE A 100 1.08 -6.76 0.63
C PHE A 100 0.99 -5.74 1.77
N TRP A 101 0.11 -5.96 2.75
CA TRP A 101 -0.06 -5.02 3.86
C TRP A 101 1.14 -4.97 4.79
N GLU A 102 1.88 -6.06 4.94
CA GLU A 102 3.15 -6.08 5.66
C GLU A 102 4.23 -5.22 4.96
N ALA A 103 4.30 -5.29 3.64
CA ALA A 103 5.20 -4.45 2.85
C ALA A 103 4.75 -2.98 2.83
N VAL A 104 3.45 -2.70 2.86
CA VAL A 104 2.93 -1.32 3.02
C VAL A 104 3.30 -0.74 4.40
N ASP A 105 3.19 -1.53 5.47
CA ASP A 105 3.49 -1.12 6.85
C ASP A 105 4.98 -0.85 7.08
N ASN A 106 5.84 -1.79 6.67
CA ASN A 106 7.26 -1.79 7.01
C ASN A 106 8.17 -1.24 5.92
N GLY A 107 7.69 -1.20 4.67
CA GLY A 107 8.53 -0.93 3.51
C GLY A 107 9.48 -2.08 3.20
N CYS A 108 10.30 -1.88 2.17
CA CYS A 108 11.38 -2.79 1.89
C CYS A 108 12.59 -2.48 2.77
N GLY A 109 12.91 -3.37 3.71
CA GLY A 109 14.04 -3.19 4.62
C GLY A 109 13.80 -2.25 5.81
N GLY A 110 12.65 -1.56 5.86
CA GLY A 110 12.39 -0.41 6.76
C GLY A 110 12.26 0.89 5.94
N TYR A 111 11.59 1.90 6.50
CA TYR A 111 11.59 3.29 5.96
C TYR A 111 12.36 4.26 6.85
#